data_AF-A0A4W5N7Y6-F1
#
_entry.id   AF-A0A4W5N7Y6-F1
#
_cell.length_a   1.000
_cell.length_b   1.000
_cell.length_c   1.000
_cell.angle_alpha   90.00
_cell.angle_beta   90.00
_cell.angle_gamma   90.00
#
_symmetry.space_group_name_H-M   'P 1'
#
loop_
_entity.id
_entity.type
_entity.pdbx_description
1 polymer ?
#
loop_
_entity_poly.entity_id
_entity_poly.type
_entity_poly.pdbx_seq_one_letter_code
_entity_poly.pdbx_strand_id
1 'polypeptide(L)'
;KCHLCVALLCTIDDGCQSLSTDDTIESLSEVEEKYKKAMVSNAQLDNDKANLIYNVDTLKDVIEEMEEQMVEMRRETEDKSKELERQKHTCTVLQHKQVELKEGIRRRDELIEKHGLAIISEGLPNGDINHKDPATGITMVTQEAAQVLESAGERSLDVRIQKLADEKDELLAQIRKLKMQLEDERQKHSKMENAFTDGERMENAFTDGERMENGTDLHFIEMQRDANRQISEYKFKLSKAEQEMGTMEQNINRLEGQVSRYKASADNSEKIEDELKIEKRKLQRELRIALDKIEEMEMTNNHLVKRLEKMKANRNALLSQQ
;
A
#
# COMPACT_ATOMS: atom_id res chain seq x y z
N LYS A 1 107.52 -30.66 -71.40
CA LYS A 1 106.31 -31.38 -70.94
C LYS A 1 106.29 -31.61 -69.41
N CYS A 2 107.42 -31.79 -68.72
CA CYS A 2 107.41 -32.02 -67.26
C CYS A 2 107.05 -30.80 -66.37
N HIS A 3 107.49 -29.57 -66.68
CA HIS A 3 107.25 -28.44 -65.76
C HIS A 3 105.79 -27.98 -65.67
N LEU A 4 105.03 -28.08 -66.77
CA LEU A 4 103.60 -27.72 -66.77
C LEU A 4 102.75 -28.72 -65.96
N CYS A 5 103.10 -30.02 -66.01
CA CYS A 5 102.42 -31.05 -65.22
C CYS A 5 102.72 -30.92 -63.72
N VAL A 6 103.95 -30.56 -63.34
CA VAL A 6 104.30 -30.33 -61.92
C VAL A 6 103.61 -29.09 -61.38
N ALA A 7 103.52 -28.01 -62.16
CA ALA A 7 102.79 -26.81 -61.77
C ALA A 7 101.28 -27.08 -61.63
N LEU A 8 100.67 -27.85 -62.55
CA LEU A 8 99.26 -28.25 -62.46
C LEU A 8 99.00 -29.16 -61.25
N LEU A 9 99.88 -30.12 -60.97
CA LEU A 9 99.74 -31.01 -59.81
C LEU A 9 99.91 -30.24 -58.49
N CYS A 10 100.85 -29.30 -58.40
CA CYS A 10 100.97 -28.45 -57.20
C CYS A 10 99.78 -27.50 -57.04
N THR A 11 99.20 -26.95 -58.11
CA THR A 11 97.99 -26.11 -57.99
C THR A 11 96.73 -26.91 -57.66
N ILE A 12 96.66 -28.19 -58.06
CA ILE A 12 95.57 -29.09 -57.66
C ILE A 12 95.75 -29.53 -56.20
N ASP A 13 96.98 -29.77 -55.75
CA ASP A 13 97.29 -30.16 -54.36
C ASP A 13 97.14 -28.97 -53.39
N ASP A 14 97.63 -27.77 -53.76
CA ASP A 14 97.44 -26.52 -53.00
C ASP A 14 95.97 -26.06 -53.00
N GLY A 15 95.23 -26.32 -54.09
CA GLY A 15 93.79 -26.04 -54.19
C GLY A 15 92.91 -27.02 -53.41
N CYS A 16 93.39 -28.25 -53.18
CA CYS A 16 92.76 -29.22 -52.28
C CYS A 16 93.15 -28.98 -50.81
N GLN A 17 94.31 -28.37 -50.53
CA GLN A 17 94.76 -28.04 -49.17
C GLN A 17 94.07 -26.81 -48.56
N SER A 18 93.28 -26.04 -49.33
CA SER A 18 92.62 -24.82 -48.83
C SER A 18 91.30 -25.04 -48.08
N LEU A 19 90.81 -26.28 -47.98
CA LEU A 19 89.72 -26.67 -47.09
C LEU A 19 90.09 -28.02 -46.51
N SER A 20 90.62 -28.02 -45.29
CA SER A 20 90.86 -29.27 -44.57
C SER A 20 89.53 -30.00 -44.44
N THR A 21 89.54 -31.31 -44.67
CA THR A 21 88.36 -32.16 -44.41
C THR A 21 87.84 -31.94 -42.99
N ASP A 22 88.75 -31.65 -42.05
CA ASP A 22 88.42 -31.35 -40.67
C ASP A 22 87.62 -30.04 -40.51
N ASP A 23 87.93 -28.99 -41.28
CA ASP A 23 87.19 -27.71 -41.25
C ASP A 23 85.74 -27.89 -41.74
N THR A 24 85.55 -28.74 -42.74
CA THR A 24 84.20 -29.05 -43.26
C THR A 24 83.39 -29.90 -42.29
N ILE A 25 84.05 -30.78 -41.52
CA ILE A 25 83.42 -31.60 -40.47
C ILE A 25 83.03 -30.72 -39.29
N GLU A 26 83.88 -29.77 -38.88
CA GLU A 26 83.59 -28.82 -37.80
C GLU A 26 82.44 -27.89 -38.18
N SER A 27 82.43 -27.35 -39.40
CA SER A 27 81.33 -26.52 -39.90
C SER A 27 80.01 -27.29 -39.99
N LEU A 28 80.04 -28.55 -40.44
CA LEU A 28 78.87 -29.43 -40.44
C LEU A 28 78.35 -29.66 -39.02
N SER A 29 79.25 -29.93 -38.07
CA SER A 29 78.90 -30.14 -36.66
C SER A 29 78.26 -28.90 -36.04
N GLU A 30 78.77 -27.70 -36.34
CA GLU A 30 78.20 -26.43 -35.86
C GLU A 30 76.79 -26.20 -36.41
N VAL A 31 76.55 -26.50 -37.70
CA VAL A 31 75.24 -26.39 -38.34
C VAL A 31 74.27 -27.42 -37.75
N GLU A 32 74.71 -28.65 -37.51
CA GLU A 32 73.91 -29.69 -36.84
C GLU A 32 73.51 -29.28 -35.42
N GLU A 33 74.41 -28.66 -34.66
CA GLU A 33 74.11 -28.19 -33.31
C GLU A 33 73.10 -27.02 -33.33
N LYS A 34 73.26 -26.08 -34.27
CA LYS A 34 72.30 -24.99 -34.49
C LYS A 34 70.92 -25.52 -34.88
N TYR A 35 70.86 -26.54 -35.76
CA TYR A 35 69.61 -27.18 -36.14
C TYR A 35 68.93 -27.86 -34.94
N LYS A 36 69.68 -28.59 -34.11
CA LYS A 36 69.16 -29.22 -32.89
C LYS A 36 68.59 -28.17 -31.92
N LYS A 37 69.30 -27.06 -31.69
CA LYS A 37 68.82 -25.95 -30.86
C LYS A 37 67.53 -25.33 -31.42
N ALA A 38 67.47 -25.10 -32.73
CA ALA A 38 66.27 -24.59 -33.39
C ALA A 38 65.08 -25.55 -33.27
N MET A 39 65.31 -26.86 -33.39
CA MET A 39 64.27 -27.87 -33.24
C MET A 39 63.68 -27.90 -31.83
N VAL A 40 64.54 -27.83 -30.80
CA VAL A 40 64.09 -27.75 -29.40
C VAL A 40 63.31 -26.45 -29.15
N SER A 41 63.81 -25.32 -29.68
CA SER A 41 63.11 -24.04 -29.58
C SER A 41 61.75 -24.07 -30.28
N ASN A 42 61.64 -24.70 -31.44
CA ASN A 42 60.39 -24.77 -32.19
C ASN A 42 59.36 -25.63 -31.45
N ALA A 43 59.79 -26.78 -30.88
CA ALA A 43 58.93 -27.59 -30.03
C ALA A 43 58.45 -26.84 -28.78
N GLN A 44 59.30 -26.00 -28.18
CA GLN A 44 58.89 -25.14 -27.07
C GLN A 44 57.83 -24.12 -27.51
N LEU A 45 58.06 -23.45 -28.64
CA LEU A 45 57.11 -22.48 -29.20
C LEU A 45 55.76 -23.11 -29.56
N ASP A 46 55.74 -24.35 -30.06
CA ASP A 46 54.51 -25.08 -30.35
C ASP A 46 53.71 -25.38 -29.07
N ASN A 47 54.38 -25.74 -27.98
CA ASN A 47 53.74 -25.92 -26.68
C ASN A 47 53.19 -24.60 -26.13
N ASP A 48 53.98 -23.52 -26.19
CA ASP A 48 53.56 -22.20 -25.74
C ASP A 48 52.38 -21.67 -26.57
N LYS A 49 52.39 -21.91 -27.89
CA LYS A 49 51.28 -21.59 -28.79
C LYS A 49 50.00 -22.36 -28.40
N ALA A 50 50.10 -23.66 -28.14
CA ALA A 50 48.95 -24.46 -27.71
C ALA A 50 48.39 -23.96 -26.36
N ASN A 51 49.27 -23.63 -25.41
CA ASN A 51 48.88 -23.06 -24.11
C ASN A 51 48.18 -21.70 -24.27
N LEU A 52 48.72 -20.82 -25.13
CA LEU A 52 48.13 -19.51 -25.40
C LEU A 52 46.76 -19.63 -26.08
N ILE A 53 46.58 -20.56 -27.01
CA ILE A 53 45.27 -20.82 -27.64
C ILE A 53 44.25 -21.24 -26.58
N TYR A 54 44.60 -22.20 -25.72
CA TYR A 54 43.74 -22.63 -24.63
C TYR A 54 43.35 -21.48 -23.68
N ASN A 55 44.32 -20.65 -23.32
CA ASN A 55 44.07 -19.48 -22.47
C ASN A 55 43.14 -18.46 -23.15
N VAL A 56 43.34 -18.21 -24.45
CA VAL A 56 42.48 -17.30 -25.22
C VAL A 56 41.04 -17.83 -25.26
N ASP A 57 40.85 -19.12 -25.49
CA ASP A 57 39.49 -19.69 -25.54
C ASP A 57 38.82 -19.66 -24.17
N THR A 58 39.55 -19.98 -23.10
CA THR A 58 39.03 -19.84 -21.72
C THR A 58 38.64 -18.39 -21.40
N LEU A 59 39.43 -17.40 -21.84
CA LEU A 59 39.10 -16.00 -21.62
C LEU A 59 37.90 -15.53 -22.44
N LYS A 60 37.68 -16.07 -23.65
CA LYS A 60 36.45 -15.79 -24.42
C LYS A 60 35.22 -16.29 -23.68
N ASP A 61 35.26 -17.51 -23.17
CA ASP A 61 34.14 -18.09 -22.41
C ASP A 61 33.78 -17.21 -21.20
N VAL A 62 34.79 -16.71 -20.48
CA VAL A 62 34.58 -15.79 -19.35
C VAL A 62 34.01 -14.44 -19.80
N ILE A 63 34.45 -13.91 -20.93
CA ILE A 63 33.90 -12.66 -21.48
C ILE A 63 32.43 -12.84 -21.87
N GLU A 64 32.09 -13.94 -22.55
CA GLU A 64 30.71 -14.25 -22.93
C GLU A 64 29.81 -14.37 -21.69
N GLU A 65 30.25 -15.08 -20.65
CA GLU A 65 29.51 -15.19 -19.38
C GLU A 65 29.31 -13.81 -18.71
N MET A 66 30.35 -12.97 -18.69
CA MET A 66 30.25 -11.61 -18.15
C MET A 66 29.30 -10.73 -18.95
N GLU A 67 29.27 -10.87 -20.28
CA GLU A 67 28.34 -10.14 -21.16
C GLU A 67 26.88 -10.53 -20.90
N GLU A 68 26.60 -11.83 -20.74
CA GLU A 68 25.28 -12.32 -20.36
C GLU A 68 24.85 -11.78 -19.00
N GLN A 69 25.73 -11.84 -17.98
CA GLN A 69 25.45 -11.28 -16.66
C GLN A 69 25.17 -9.77 -16.72
N MET A 70 25.92 -9.02 -17.54
CA MET A 70 25.68 -7.59 -17.72
C MET A 70 24.32 -7.29 -18.36
N VAL A 71 23.87 -8.10 -19.32
CA VAL A 71 22.56 -7.94 -19.96
C VAL A 71 21.44 -8.22 -18.95
N GLU A 72 21.56 -9.28 -18.15
CA GLU A 72 20.56 -9.61 -17.13
C GLU A 72 20.48 -8.53 -16.04
N MET A 73 21.62 -8.06 -15.55
CA MET A 73 21.68 -6.97 -14.57
C MET A 73 21.06 -5.67 -15.10
N ARG A 74 21.24 -5.35 -16.39
CA ARG A 74 20.58 -4.20 -17.02
C ARG A 74 19.07 -4.37 -17.04
N ARG A 75 18.58 -5.54 -17.45
CA ARG A 75 17.15 -5.85 -17.46
C ARG A 75 16.52 -5.74 -16.07
N GLU A 76 17.15 -6.32 -15.05
CA GLU A 76 16.67 -6.20 -13.67
C GLU A 76 16.61 -4.75 -13.19
N THR A 77 17.59 -3.93 -13.58
CA THR A 77 17.65 -2.51 -13.21
C THR A 77 16.51 -1.74 -13.86
N GLU A 78 16.18 -2.02 -15.12
CA GLU A 78 15.03 -1.43 -15.80
C GLU A 78 13.70 -1.82 -15.14
N ASP A 79 13.54 -3.08 -14.75
CA ASP A 79 12.32 -3.55 -14.10
C ASP A 79 12.16 -2.96 -12.68
N LYS A 80 13.25 -2.88 -11.90
CA LYS A 80 13.29 -2.15 -10.61
C LYS A 80 12.98 -0.67 -10.79
N SER A 81 13.44 -0.04 -11.87
CA SER A 81 13.13 1.36 -12.17
C SER A 81 11.65 1.56 -12.49
N LYS A 82 11.01 0.65 -13.24
CA LYS A 82 9.56 0.73 -13.52
C LYS A 82 8.73 0.58 -12.24
N GLU A 83 9.12 -0.33 -11.36
CA GLU A 83 8.44 -0.52 -10.07
C GLU A 83 8.59 0.71 -9.17
N LEU A 84 9.78 1.33 -9.14
CA LEU A 84 10.00 2.58 -8.41
C LEU A 84 9.05 3.69 -8.88
N GLU A 85 8.86 3.85 -10.19
CA GLU A 85 7.94 4.87 -10.73
C GLU A 85 6.47 4.57 -10.39
N ARG A 86 6.06 3.29 -10.39
CA ARG A 86 4.73 2.90 -9.90
C ARG A 86 4.53 3.24 -8.42
N GLN A 87 5.53 2.97 -7.58
CA GLN A 87 5.47 3.29 -6.15
C GLN A 87 5.42 4.81 -5.90
N LYS A 88 6.18 5.61 -6.66
CA LYS A 88 6.11 7.08 -6.59
C LYS A 88 4.72 7.60 -6.94
N HIS A 89 4.08 7.04 -7.97
CA HIS A 89 2.72 7.42 -8.34
C HIS A 89 1.74 7.12 -7.20
N THR A 90 1.78 5.90 -6.64
CA THR A 90 0.95 5.51 -5.49
C THR A 90 1.17 6.43 -4.28
N CYS A 91 2.43 6.77 -3.98
CA CYS A 91 2.76 7.70 -2.89
C CYS A 91 2.11 9.08 -3.11
N THR A 92 2.17 9.60 -4.33
CA THR A 92 1.57 10.89 -4.69
C THR A 92 0.05 10.88 -4.49
N VAL A 93 -0.63 9.80 -4.92
CA VAL A 93 -2.08 9.63 -4.72
C VAL A 93 -2.43 9.59 -3.22
N LEU A 94 -1.66 8.85 -2.42
CA LEU A 94 -1.88 8.76 -0.98
C LEU A 94 -1.61 10.10 -0.27
N GLN A 95 -0.61 10.87 -0.70
CA GLN A 95 -0.36 12.21 -0.19
C GLN A 95 -1.53 13.15 -0.46
N HIS A 96 -2.09 13.13 -1.68
CA HIS A 96 -3.28 13.90 -2.02
C HIS A 96 -4.47 13.49 -1.11
N LYS A 97 -4.69 12.19 -0.92
CA LYS A 97 -5.74 11.69 -0.04
C LYS A 97 -5.55 12.13 1.42
N GLN A 98 -4.31 12.13 1.89
CA GLN A 98 -3.98 12.59 3.24
C GLN A 98 -4.32 14.08 3.40
N VAL A 99 -3.99 14.92 2.41
CA VAL A 99 -4.34 16.33 2.41
C VAL A 99 -5.86 16.52 2.43
N GLU A 100 -6.59 15.81 1.56
CA GLU A 100 -8.07 15.87 1.55
C GLU A 100 -8.69 15.48 2.90
N LEU A 101 -8.19 14.44 3.56
CA LEU A 101 -8.68 14.00 4.85
C LEU A 101 -8.35 15.01 5.96
N LYS A 102 -7.14 15.57 5.97
CA LYS A 102 -6.75 16.65 6.89
C LYS A 102 -7.63 17.87 6.72
N GLU A 103 -7.92 18.24 5.48
CA GLU A 103 -8.85 19.33 5.15
C GLU A 103 -10.28 19.05 5.61
N GLY A 104 -10.75 17.80 5.47
CA GLY A 104 -12.05 17.37 6.00
C GLY A 104 -12.15 17.50 7.52
N ILE A 105 -11.09 17.08 8.24
CA ILE A 105 -11.00 17.22 9.70
C ILE A 105 -11.01 18.70 10.09
N ARG A 106 -10.19 19.53 9.43
CA ARG A 106 -10.12 20.97 9.69
C ARG A 106 -11.48 21.65 9.53
N ARG A 107 -12.21 21.36 8.44
CA ARG A 107 -13.57 21.90 8.23
C ARG A 107 -14.56 21.44 9.29
N ARG A 108 -14.47 20.18 9.73
CA ARG A 108 -15.31 19.67 10.82
C ARG A 108 -15.02 20.42 12.12
N ASP A 109 -13.75 20.61 12.46
CA ASP A 109 -13.35 21.30 13.69
C ASP A 109 -13.74 22.80 13.64
N GLU A 110 -13.61 23.47 12.48
CA GLU A 110 -14.12 24.83 12.25
C GLU A 110 -15.65 24.93 12.46
N LEU A 111 -16.42 23.92 12.03
CA LEU A 111 -17.87 23.88 12.26
C LEU A 111 -18.21 23.67 13.73
N ILE A 112 -17.47 22.80 14.42
CA ILE A 112 -17.64 22.57 15.87
C ILE A 112 -17.43 23.88 16.63
N GLU A 113 -16.36 24.60 16.32
CA GLU A 113 -16.04 25.91 16.93
C GLU A 113 -17.12 26.95 16.59
N LYS A 114 -17.48 27.10 15.31
CA LYS A 114 -18.46 28.10 14.85
C LYS A 114 -19.84 27.92 15.49
N HIS A 115 -20.23 26.67 15.76
CA HIS A 115 -21.50 26.33 16.38
C HIS A 115 -21.43 26.25 17.91
N GLY A 116 -20.28 26.54 18.52
CA GLY A 116 -20.11 26.49 19.98
C GLY A 116 -20.37 25.10 20.54
N LEU A 117 -19.97 24.06 19.80
CA LEU A 117 -20.18 22.67 20.19
C LEU A 117 -19.00 22.18 21.03
N ALA A 118 -19.30 21.52 22.13
CA ALA A 118 -18.36 20.85 23.00
C ALA A 118 -18.46 19.33 22.81
N ILE A 119 -17.31 18.67 22.71
CA ILE A 119 -17.21 17.22 22.66
C ILE A 119 -17.09 16.70 24.08
N ILE A 120 -18.07 15.91 24.52
CA ILE A 120 -18.02 15.16 25.77
C ILE A 120 -17.62 13.73 25.44
N SER A 121 -16.41 13.35 25.85
CA SER A 121 -15.97 11.95 25.85
C SER A 121 -16.21 11.35 27.23
N GLU A 122 -17.01 10.29 27.31
CA GLU A 122 -17.02 9.44 28.50
C GLU A 122 -15.68 8.73 28.60
N GLY A 123 -15.06 8.75 29.79
CA GLY A 123 -13.63 8.56 29.96
C GLY A 123 -13.03 7.28 29.36
N LEU A 124 -11.90 7.47 28.67
CA LEU A 124 -10.70 6.67 28.85
C LEU A 124 -9.53 7.65 29.04
N PRO A 125 -9.01 7.84 30.27
CA PRO A 125 -7.71 8.47 30.43
C PRO A 125 -6.67 7.46 29.94
N ASN A 126 -5.88 7.87 28.95
CA ASN A 126 -4.69 7.16 28.46
C ASN A 126 -4.96 5.91 27.60
N GLY A 127 -5.16 6.13 26.29
CA GLY A 127 -4.45 5.42 25.23
C GLY A 127 -4.63 3.90 25.03
N ASP A 128 -5.40 3.19 25.86
CA ASP A 128 -5.63 1.76 25.68
C ASP A 128 -6.99 1.52 25.00
N ILE A 129 -6.96 1.37 23.67
CA ILE A 129 -8.12 1.03 22.86
C ILE A 129 -8.42 -0.46 23.07
N ASN A 130 -9.05 -0.79 24.19
CA ASN A 130 -9.63 -2.12 24.37
C ASN A 130 -10.95 -2.18 23.59
N HIS A 131 -10.90 -2.84 22.43
CA HIS A 131 -11.98 -2.95 21.44
C HIS A 131 -13.23 -3.74 21.88
N LYS A 132 -13.51 -3.83 23.18
CA LYS A 132 -14.56 -4.72 23.71
C LYS A 132 -15.87 -4.06 24.15
N ASP A 133 -15.96 -2.74 24.20
CA ASP A 133 -17.24 -2.07 24.52
C ASP A 133 -17.58 -0.96 23.51
N PRO A 134 -18.59 -1.16 22.64
CA PRO A 134 -19.05 -0.14 21.69
C PRO A 134 -19.81 1.02 22.36
N ALA A 135 -19.94 1.03 23.69
CA ALA A 135 -20.77 1.96 24.44
C ALA A 135 -20.04 3.21 24.97
N THR A 136 -18.73 3.35 24.75
CA THR A 136 -18.01 4.57 25.16
C THR A 136 -18.21 5.64 24.08
N GLY A 137 -19.37 6.29 24.10
CA GLY A 137 -19.83 7.20 23.05
C GLY A 137 -19.20 8.58 23.15
N ILE A 138 -18.62 9.06 22.05
CA ILE A 138 -18.28 10.48 21.89
C ILE A 138 -19.58 11.23 21.60
N THR A 139 -20.00 12.10 22.50
CA THR A 139 -21.24 12.89 22.35
C THR A 139 -20.92 14.36 22.11
N MET A 140 -21.61 14.98 21.16
CA MET A 140 -21.44 16.39 20.83
C MET A 140 -22.65 17.18 21.35
N VAL A 141 -22.41 18.18 22.19
CA VAL A 141 -23.43 19.03 22.80
C VAL A 141 -23.07 20.51 22.63
N THR A 142 -23.97 21.44 22.93
CA THR A 142 -23.58 22.87 22.97
C THR A 142 -22.74 23.18 24.20
N GLN A 143 -21.98 24.28 24.16
CA GLN A 143 -21.17 24.75 25.27
C GLN A 143 -21.99 24.92 26.57
N GLU A 144 -23.22 25.44 26.45
CA GLU A 144 -24.12 25.64 27.60
C GLU A 144 -24.58 24.31 28.18
N ALA A 145 -24.96 23.36 27.31
CA ALA A 145 -25.35 22.02 27.75
C ALA A 145 -24.18 21.30 28.44
N ALA A 146 -22.95 21.47 27.94
CA ALA A 146 -21.76 20.91 28.58
C ALA A 146 -21.54 21.48 29.99
N GLN A 147 -21.66 22.80 30.19
CA GLN A 147 -21.53 23.41 31.51
C GLN A 147 -22.60 22.92 32.50
N VAL A 148 -23.85 22.79 32.06
CA VAL A 148 -24.93 22.25 32.89
C VAL A 148 -24.64 20.79 33.26
N LEU A 149 -24.15 19.99 32.31
CA LEU A 149 -23.77 18.61 32.56
C LEU A 149 -22.56 18.48 33.50
N GLU A 150 -21.59 19.40 33.46
CA GLU A 150 -20.48 19.45 34.43
C GLU A 150 -20.98 19.68 35.85
N SER A 151 -21.98 20.55 36.03
CA SER A 151 -22.58 20.81 37.35
C SER A 151 -23.29 19.59 37.96
N ALA A 152 -23.70 18.64 37.13
CA ALA A 152 -24.32 17.37 37.57
C ALA A 152 -23.29 16.35 38.12
N GLY A 153 -21.98 16.56 37.91
CA GLY A 153 -20.86 15.76 38.43
C GLY A 153 -20.21 14.81 37.42
N GLU A 154 -19.09 14.17 37.75
CA GLU A 154 -18.24 13.39 36.81
C GLU A 154 -18.73 11.96 36.48
N ARG A 155 -20.03 11.68 36.60
CA ARG A 155 -20.59 10.36 36.28
C ARG A 155 -20.89 10.25 34.77
N SER A 156 -21.31 9.07 34.31
CA SER A 156 -21.76 8.89 32.92
C SER A 156 -22.81 9.95 32.55
N LEU A 157 -22.83 10.31 31.28
CA LEU A 157 -23.76 11.25 30.67
C LEU A 157 -25.20 10.90 31.03
N ASP A 158 -25.56 9.62 30.95
CA ASP A 158 -26.90 9.14 31.33
C ASP A 158 -27.22 9.43 32.80
N VAL A 159 -26.26 9.21 33.70
CA VAL A 159 -26.44 9.47 35.14
C VAL A 159 -26.53 10.97 35.42
N ARG A 160 -25.76 11.80 34.71
CA ARG A 160 -25.85 13.26 34.80
C ARG A 160 -27.21 13.79 34.33
N ILE A 161 -27.69 13.30 33.19
CA ILE A 161 -29.01 13.68 32.63
C ILE A 161 -30.12 13.27 33.60
N GLN A 162 -30.06 12.04 34.14
CA GLN A 162 -31.05 11.57 35.09
C GLN A 162 -31.10 12.44 36.35
N LYS A 163 -29.94 12.79 36.91
CA LYS A 163 -29.86 13.64 38.11
C LYS A 163 -30.51 15.01 37.89
N LEU A 164 -30.24 15.64 36.75
CA LEU A 164 -30.86 16.93 36.40
C LEU A 164 -32.38 16.82 36.20
N ALA A 165 -32.86 15.69 35.67
CA ALA A 165 -34.28 15.43 35.55
C ALA A 165 -34.94 15.29 36.94
N ASP A 166 -34.30 14.59 37.87
CA ASP A 166 -34.80 14.42 39.24
C ASP A 166 -34.86 15.77 39.99
N GLU A 167 -33.81 16.60 39.88
CA GLU A 167 -33.77 17.95 40.47
C GLU A 167 -34.87 18.87 39.91
N LYS A 168 -35.13 18.79 38.59
CA LYS A 168 -36.22 19.53 37.95
C LYS A 168 -37.58 19.10 38.50
N ASP A 169 -37.82 17.80 38.66
CA ASP A 169 -39.10 17.28 39.15
C ASP A 169 -39.36 17.67 40.61
N GLU A 170 -38.31 17.71 41.45
CA GLU A 170 -38.38 18.20 42.82
C GLU A 170 -38.72 19.70 42.89
N LEU A 171 -38.07 20.53 42.07
CA LEU A 171 -38.41 21.95 41.96
C LEU A 171 -39.85 22.18 41.48
N LEU A 172 -40.32 21.39 40.50
CA LEU A 172 -41.72 21.44 40.06
C LEU A 172 -42.70 21.04 41.16
N ALA A 173 -42.36 20.08 42.02
CA ALA A 173 -43.16 19.74 43.20
C ALA A 173 -43.22 20.92 44.19
N GLN A 174 -42.10 21.59 44.45
CA GLN A 174 -42.06 22.78 45.31
C GLN A 174 -42.92 23.93 44.74
N ILE A 175 -42.84 24.19 43.42
CA ILE A 175 -43.69 25.20 42.76
C ILE A 175 -45.17 24.87 42.91
N ARG A 176 -45.57 23.61 42.72
CA ARG A 176 -46.96 23.17 42.91
C ARG A 176 -47.44 23.39 44.35
N LYS A 177 -46.60 23.05 45.33
CA LYS A 177 -46.89 23.27 46.76
C LYS A 177 -47.07 24.75 47.08
N LEU A 178 -46.15 25.61 46.62
CA LEU A 178 -46.23 27.06 46.84
C LEU A 178 -47.46 27.67 46.15
N LYS A 179 -47.83 27.20 44.95
CA LYS A 179 -49.06 27.62 44.27
C LYS A 179 -50.31 27.25 45.06
N MET A 180 -50.39 26.02 45.60
CA MET A 180 -51.52 25.63 46.45
C MET A 180 -51.60 26.50 47.71
N GLN A 181 -50.47 26.79 48.35
CA GLN A 181 -50.43 27.68 49.52
C GLN A 181 -50.89 29.11 49.17
N LEU A 182 -50.51 29.63 48.00
CA LEU A 182 -50.96 30.94 47.51
C LEU A 182 -52.47 30.94 47.23
N GLU A 183 -52.99 29.88 46.60
CA GLU A 183 -54.42 29.73 46.29
C GLU A 183 -55.25 29.60 47.58
N ASP A 184 -54.76 28.85 48.57
CA ASP A 184 -55.39 28.73 49.89
C ASP A 184 -55.46 30.08 50.61
N GLU A 185 -54.39 30.89 50.56
CA GLU A 185 -54.39 32.25 51.13
C GLU A 185 -55.32 33.20 50.35
N ARG A 186 -55.39 33.09 49.02
CA ARG A 186 -56.36 33.84 48.20
C ARG A 186 -57.80 33.45 48.52
N GLN A 187 -58.09 32.16 48.73
CA GLN A 187 -59.42 31.69 49.12
C GLN A 187 -59.79 32.13 50.54
N LYS A 188 -58.84 32.20 51.47
CA LYS A 188 -59.09 32.79 52.80
C LYS A 188 -59.42 34.28 52.69
N HIS A 189 -58.74 35.02 51.81
CA HIS A 189 -59.04 36.43 51.53
C HIS A 189 -60.40 36.60 50.86
N SER A 190 -60.75 35.73 49.90
CA SER A 190 -62.07 35.73 49.24
C SER A 190 -63.21 35.32 50.18
N LYS A 191 -63.00 34.42 51.14
CA LYS A 191 -63.99 34.10 52.19
C LYS A 191 -64.20 35.24 53.19
N MET A 192 -63.19 36.08 53.39
CA MET A 192 -63.29 37.32 54.18
C MET A 192 -64.03 38.42 53.42
N GLU A 193 -63.94 38.45 52.09
CA GLU A 193 -64.65 39.39 51.21
C GLU A 193 -66.10 38.95 50.92
N ASN A 194 -66.36 37.64 50.81
CA ASN A 194 -67.69 37.07 50.54
C ASN A 194 -68.60 36.94 51.78
N ALA A 195 -68.13 37.31 52.97
CA ALA A 195 -69.01 37.50 54.14
C ALA A 195 -69.78 38.84 54.11
N PHE A 196 -69.59 39.66 53.06
CA PHE A 196 -70.22 40.98 52.91
C PHE A 196 -71.22 41.11 51.75
N THR A 197 -71.38 40.09 50.91
CA THR A 197 -72.32 40.17 49.77
C THR A 197 -72.96 38.80 49.51
N ASP A 198 -73.84 38.40 50.42
CA ASP A 198 -74.74 37.27 50.21
C ASP A 198 -76.15 37.85 50.01
N GLY A 199 -76.59 37.89 48.75
CA GLY A 199 -77.90 38.40 48.40
C GLY A 199 -78.02 38.76 46.93
N GLU A 200 -78.32 37.78 46.09
CA GLU A 200 -79.47 37.82 45.17
C GLU A 200 -79.45 36.66 44.14
N ARG A 201 -80.58 35.94 44.10
CA ARG A 201 -81.29 35.40 42.91
C ARG A 201 -80.51 34.42 42.02
N MET A 202 -80.81 33.12 42.02
CA MET A 202 -82.03 32.45 41.52
C MET A 202 -82.60 33.03 40.21
N GLU A 203 -82.69 32.11 39.22
CA GLU A 203 -83.62 32.07 38.08
C GLU A 203 -83.17 32.71 36.75
N ASN A 204 -82.99 31.85 35.74
CA ASN A 204 -83.67 31.90 34.42
C ASN A 204 -82.96 30.89 33.47
N ALA A 205 -83.61 29.81 33.07
CA ALA A 205 -84.64 29.74 32.02
C ALA A 205 -84.04 29.84 30.61
N PHE A 206 -84.19 28.73 29.87
CA PHE A 206 -84.59 28.67 28.46
C PHE A 206 -84.13 29.79 27.53
N THR A 207 -83.40 29.42 26.47
CA THR A 207 -83.90 29.63 25.09
C THR A 207 -83.17 28.71 24.13
N ASP A 208 -83.92 27.69 23.69
CA ASP A 208 -83.83 27.12 22.36
C ASP A 208 -84.00 28.23 21.31
N GLY A 209 -83.25 28.15 20.22
CA GLY A 209 -83.07 29.25 19.28
C GLY A 209 -82.38 28.78 18.01
N GLU A 210 -83.10 27.94 17.27
CA GLU A 210 -82.87 27.67 15.86
C GLU A 210 -82.49 28.94 15.10
N ARG A 211 -81.33 28.88 14.42
CA ARG A 211 -81.01 29.77 13.30
C ARG A 211 -80.36 28.95 12.20
N MET A 212 -81.21 28.28 11.43
CA MET A 212 -80.90 27.97 10.04
C MET A 212 -81.32 29.15 9.17
N GLU A 213 -80.36 29.65 8.39
CA GLU A 213 -80.49 30.17 7.00
C GLU A 213 -79.36 31.18 6.75
N ASN A 214 -78.14 30.64 6.75
CA ASN A 214 -76.93 31.16 6.07
C ASN A 214 -75.81 30.08 6.01
N GLY A 215 -76.11 28.84 6.44
CA GLY A 215 -75.11 27.79 6.63
C GLY A 215 -74.69 27.05 5.37
N THR A 216 -75.53 26.95 4.35
CA THR A 216 -75.25 26.13 3.16
C THR A 216 -74.18 26.74 2.26
N ASP A 217 -74.20 28.06 2.10
CA ASP A 217 -73.22 28.83 1.33
C ASP A 217 -71.89 28.97 2.10
N LEU A 218 -71.98 29.19 3.43
CA LEU A 218 -70.82 29.20 4.32
C LEU A 218 -70.10 27.84 4.37
N HIS A 219 -70.85 26.73 4.46
CA HIS A 219 -70.30 25.38 4.46
C HIS A 219 -69.64 25.00 3.14
N PHE A 220 -70.21 25.43 2.00
CA PHE A 220 -69.60 25.24 0.69
C PHE A 220 -68.30 26.03 0.54
N ILE A 221 -68.25 27.28 1.04
CA ILE A 221 -67.03 28.11 1.07
C ILE A 221 -65.96 27.49 1.97
N GLU A 222 -66.34 26.94 3.13
CA GLU A 222 -65.43 26.24 4.04
C GLU A 222 -64.85 24.97 3.39
N MET A 223 -65.69 24.11 2.78
CA MET A 223 -65.21 22.96 2.02
C MET A 223 -64.28 23.35 0.87
N GLN A 224 -64.59 24.42 0.13
CA GLN A 224 -63.76 24.90 -0.97
C GLN A 224 -62.39 25.42 -0.46
N ARG A 225 -62.36 26.09 0.69
CA ARG A 225 -61.11 26.52 1.35
C ARG A 225 -60.28 25.34 1.82
N ASP A 226 -60.90 24.33 2.42
CA ASP A 226 -60.21 23.11 2.87
C ASP A 226 -59.67 22.30 1.69
N ALA A 227 -60.46 22.15 0.61
CA ALA A 227 -59.99 21.52 -0.62
C ALA A 227 -58.79 22.28 -1.22
N ASN A 228 -58.85 23.61 -1.27
CA ASN A 228 -57.74 24.43 -1.75
C ASN A 228 -56.51 24.35 -0.84
N ARG A 229 -56.69 24.27 0.48
CA ARG A 229 -55.60 24.05 1.44
C ARG A 229 -54.93 22.69 1.21
N GLN A 230 -55.72 21.62 1.07
CA GLN A 230 -55.20 20.29 0.78
C GLN A 230 -54.45 20.24 -0.55
N ILE A 231 -54.97 20.90 -1.59
CA ILE A 231 -54.28 21.03 -2.89
C ILE A 231 -52.91 21.69 -2.71
N SER A 232 -52.82 22.78 -1.95
CA SER A 232 -51.56 23.45 -1.67
C SER A 232 -50.58 22.56 -0.88
N GLU A 233 -51.08 21.83 0.12
CA GLU A 233 -50.26 20.87 0.89
C GLU A 233 -49.71 19.75 -0.01
N TYR A 234 -50.52 19.18 -0.91
CA TYR A 234 -50.07 18.15 -1.86
C TYR A 234 -49.13 18.69 -2.92
N LYS A 235 -49.34 19.91 -3.42
CA LYS A 235 -48.40 20.57 -4.35
C LYS A 235 -47.03 20.77 -3.70
N PHE A 236 -47.00 21.19 -2.43
CA PHE A 236 -45.76 21.35 -1.69
C PHE A 236 -45.04 20.01 -1.49
N LYS A 237 -45.77 18.96 -1.08
CA LYS A 237 -45.21 17.60 -0.93
C LYS A 237 -44.67 17.06 -2.25
N LEU A 238 -45.37 17.27 -3.36
CA LEU A 238 -44.93 16.87 -4.70
C LEU A 238 -43.63 17.57 -5.08
N SER A 239 -43.58 18.90 -4.93
CA SER A 239 -42.36 19.67 -5.24
C SER A 239 -41.16 19.23 -4.40
N LYS A 240 -41.39 18.91 -3.12
CA LYS A 240 -40.34 18.37 -2.26
C LYS A 240 -39.86 16.99 -2.73
N ALA A 241 -40.78 16.10 -3.09
CA ALA A 241 -40.44 14.77 -3.63
C ALA A 241 -39.68 14.86 -4.97
N GLU A 242 -40.05 15.80 -5.84
CA GLU A 242 -39.33 16.06 -7.10
C GLU A 242 -37.89 16.54 -6.85
N GLN A 243 -37.68 17.40 -5.85
CA GLN A 243 -36.34 17.85 -5.46
C GLN A 243 -35.50 16.69 -4.88
N GLU A 244 -36.10 15.85 -4.03
CA GLU A 244 -35.44 14.66 -3.47
C GLU A 244 -35.07 13.66 -4.57
N MET A 245 -35.94 13.46 -5.56
CA MET A 245 -35.69 12.62 -6.73
C MET A 245 -34.47 13.10 -7.53
N GLY A 246 -34.38 14.40 -7.83
CA GLY A 246 -33.21 14.95 -8.53
C GLY A 246 -31.89 14.78 -7.76
N THR A 247 -31.95 14.83 -6.42
CA THR A 247 -30.78 14.57 -5.56
C THR A 247 -30.37 13.10 -5.60
N MET A 248 -31.33 12.19 -5.57
CA MET A 248 -31.10 10.74 -5.68
C MET A 248 -30.50 10.38 -7.04
N GLU A 249 -30.98 10.96 -8.14
CA GLU A 249 -30.44 10.75 -9.49
C GLU A 249 -28.97 11.17 -9.60
N GLN A 250 -28.58 12.31 -9.02
CA GLN A 250 -27.17 12.72 -8.99
C GLN A 250 -26.30 11.74 -8.19
N ASN A 251 -26.82 11.24 -7.07
CA ASN A 251 -26.14 10.22 -6.27
C ASN A 251 -25.95 8.91 -7.04
N ILE A 252 -26.98 8.46 -7.77
CA ILE A 252 -26.91 7.27 -8.63
C ILE A 252 -25.81 7.44 -9.67
N ASN A 253 -25.81 8.55 -10.43
CA ASN A 253 -24.79 8.82 -11.44
C ASN A 253 -23.35 8.78 -10.87
N ARG A 254 -23.16 9.35 -9.67
CA ARG A 254 -21.85 9.31 -9.00
C ARG A 254 -21.44 7.89 -8.62
N LEU A 255 -22.38 7.10 -8.08
CA LEU A 255 -22.15 5.72 -7.66
C LEU A 255 -21.87 4.81 -8.86
N GLU A 256 -22.61 4.96 -9.96
CA GLU A 256 -22.38 4.23 -11.20
C GLU A 256 -20.97 4.51 -11.75
N GLY A 257 -20.53 5.76 -11.73
CA GLY A 257 -19.16 6.13 -12.09
C GLY A 257 -18.10 5.49 -11.17
N GLN A 258 -18.38 5.34 -9.88
CA GLN A 258 -17.48 4.63 -8.94
C GLN A 258 -17.42 3.13 -9.25
N VAL A 259 -18.58 2.50 -9.47
CA VAL A 259 -18.67 1.06 -9.81
C VAL A 259 -17.91 0.76 -11.10
N SER A 260 -18.05 1.60 -12.13
CA SER A 260 -17.32 1.45 -13.39
C SER A 260 -15.79 1.49 -13.19
N ARG A 261 -15.29 2.41 -12.37
CA ARG A 261 -13.86 2.49 -12.04
C ARG A 261 -13.37 1.29 -11.24
N TYR A 262 -14.12 0.83 -10.25
CA TYR A 262 -13.74 -0.36 -9.48
C TYR A 262 -13.73 -1.62 -10.32
N LYS A 263 -14.69 -1.76 -11.25
CA LYS A 263 -14.71 -2.87 -12.20
C LYS A 263 -13.45 -2.87 -13.06
N ALA A 264 -13.10 -1.75 -13.68
CA ALA A 264 -11.88 -1.64 -14.50
C ALA A 264 -10.61 -1.94 -13.69
N SER A 265 -10.54 -1.50 -12.42
CA SER A 265 -9.42 -1.80 -11.52
C SER A 265 -9.34 -3.29 -11.17
N ALA A 266 -10.48 -3.95 -10.97
CA ALA A 266 -10.54 -5.38 -10.68
C ALA A 266 -10.09 -6.21 -11.91
N ASP A 267 -10.62 -5.89 -13.09
CA ASP A 267 -10.25 -6.55 -14.36
C ASP A 267 -8.75 -6.40 -14.66
N ASN A 268 -8.15 -5.25 -14.34
CA ASN A 268 -6.70 -5.04 -14.48
C ASN A 268 -5.89 -5.86 -13.46
N SER A 269 -6.37 -5.99 -12.23
CA SER A 269 -5.70 -6.77 -11.19
C SER A 269 -5.71 -8.26 -11.51
N GLU A 270 -6.82 -8.78 -12.05
CA GLU A 270 -6.93 -10.17 -12.50
C GLU A 270 -5.91 -10.51 -13.60
N LYS A 271 -5.75 -9.62 -14.59
CA LYS A 271 -4.74 -9.79 -15.64
C LYS A 271 -3.32 -9.87 -15.09
N ILE A 272 -2.96 -8.99 -14.15
CA ILE A 272 -1.63 -8.99 -13.51
C ILE A 272 -1.43 -10.29 -12.71
N GLU A 273 -2.46 -10.77 -12.00
CA GLU A 273 -2.38 -12.04 -11.26
C GLU A 273 -2.06 -13.22 -12.19
N ASP A 274 -2.69 -13.28 -13.36
CA ASP A 274 -2.47 -14.35 -14.32
C ASP A 274 -1.08 -14.30 -14.95
N GLU A 275 -0.55 -13.10 -15.23
CA GLU A 275 0.85 -12.92 -15.66
C GLU A 275 1.84 -13.41 -14.59
N LEU A 276 1.62 -13.04 -13.32
CA LEU A 276 2.45 -13.49 -12.19
C LEU A 276 2.38 -15.01 -11.98
N LYS A 277 1.21 -15.64 -12.22
CA LYS A 277 1.10 -17.12 -12.18
C LYS A 277 1.96 -17.77 -13.26
N ILE A 278 2.02 -17.21 -14.45
CA ILE A 278 2.86 -17.73 -15.55
C ILE A 278 4.33 -17.59 -15.19
N GLU A 279 4.75 -16.41 -14.71
CA GLU A 279 6.13 -16.14 -14.31
C GLU A 279 6.58 -17.03 -13.15
N LYS A 280 5.74 -17.21 -12.12
CA LYS A 280 6.00 -18.17 -11.03
C LYS A 280 6.27 -19.58 -11.55
N ARG A 281 5.48 -20.08 -12.50
CA ARG A 281 5.69 -21.41 -13.10
C ARG A 281 6.96 -21.50 -13.94
N LYS A 282 7.39 -20.39 -14.54
CA LYS A 282 8.66 -20.31 -15.27
C LYS A 282 9.83 -20.38 -14.30
N LEU A 283 9.86 -19.53 -13.29
CA LEU A 283 10.91 -19.50 -12.26
C LEU A 283 11.00 -20.82 -11.49
N GLN A 284 9.86 -21.46 -11.19
CA GLN A 284 9.86 -22.79 -10.56
C GLN A 284 10.51 -23.87 -11.43
N ARG A 285 10.39 -23.79 -12.76
CA ARG A 285 11.05 -24.73 -13.67
C ARG A 285 12.56 -24.45 -13.75
N GLU A 286 12.94 -23.18 -13.85
CA GLU A 286 14.35 -22.76 -13.87
C GLU A 286 15.06 -23.14 -12.57
N LEU A 287 14.43 -22.93 -11.41
CA LEU A 287 14.93 -23.37 -10.12
C LEU A 287 15.17 -24.88 -10.09
N ARG A 288 14.24 -25.68 -10.62
CA ARG A 288 14.40 -27.13 -10.66
C ARG A 288 15.59 -27.55 -11.52
N ILE A 289 15.73 -26.97 -12.70
CA ILE A 289 16.86 -27.25 -13.61
C ILE A 289 18.19 -26.86 -12.95
N ALA A 290 18.24 -25.72 -12.27
CA ALA A 290 19.44 -25.28 -11.56
C ALA A 290 19.81 -26.22 -10.41
N LEU A 291 18.82 -26.70 -9.64
CA LEU A 291 19.04 -27.69 -8.58
C LEU A 291 19.56 -29.02 -9.14
N ASP A 292 18.95 -29.53 -10.22
CA ASP A 292 19.42 -30.75 -10.88
C ASP A 292 20.89 -30.59 -11.36
N LYS A 293 21.26 -29.39 -11.83
CA LYS A 293 22.65 -29.10 -12.24
C LYS A 293 23.62 -29.04 -11.05
N ILE A 294 23.18 -28.48 -9.92
CA ILE A 294 23.97 -28.47 -8.68
C ILE A 294 24.23 -29.91 -8.23
N GLU A 295 23.21 -30.77 -8.19
CA GLU A 295 23.37 -32.17 -7.81
C GLU A 295 24.37 -32.91 -8.73
N GLU A 296 24.32 -32.68 -10.04
CA GLU A 296 25.30 -33.24 -10.98
C GLU A 296 26.73 -32.76 -10.68
N MET A 297 26.90 -31.46 -10.45
CA MET A 297 28.19 -30.86 -10.12
C MET A 297 28.72 -31.34 -8.76
N GLU A 298 27.86 -31.54 -7.77
CA GLU A 298 28.23 -32.11 -6.47
C GLU A 298 28.69 -33.55 -6.62
N MET A 299 28.03 -34.37 -7.44
CA MET A 299 28.49 -35.73 -7.73
C MET A 299 29.86 -35.75 -8.40
N THR A 300 30.07 -34.93 -9.44
CA THR A 300 31.37 -34.85 -10.13
C THR A 300 32.47 -34.36 -9.19
N ASN A 301 32.20 -33.34 -8.38
CA ASN A 301 33.15 -32.83 -7.39
C ASN A 301 33.50 -33.91 -6.35
N ASN A 302 32.51 -34.65 -5.83
CA ASN A 302 32.74 -35.77 -4.92
C ASN A 302 33.65 -36.86 -5.53
N HIS A 303 33.51 -37.15 -6.83
CA HIS A 303 34.41 -38.07 -7.53
C HIS A 303 35.84 -37.54 -7.64
N LEU A 304 36.00 -36.25 -7.96
CA LEU A 304 37.31 -35.60 -8.06
C LEU A 304 38.01 -35.54 -6.70
N VAL A 305 37.29 -35.19 -5.64
CA VAL A 305 37.80 -35.18 -4.25
C VAL A 305 38.34 -36.56 -3.87
N LYS A 306 37.57 -37.64 -4.08
CA LYS A 306 38.02 -39.01 -3.80
C LYS A 306 39.28 -39.38 -4.59
N ARG A 307 39.41 -38.93 -5.84
CA ARG A 307 40.59 -39.19 -6.68
C ARG A 307 41.82 -38.42 -6.19
N LEU A 308 41.63 -37.17 -5.77
CA LEU A 308 42.67 -36.36 -5.16
C LEU A 308 43.16 -36.96 -3.83
N GLU A 309 42.26 -37.44 -2.99
CA GLU A 309 42.61 -38.12 -1.74
C GLU A 309 43.48 -39.36 -1.98
N LYS A 310 43.12 -40.19 -2.98
CA LYS A 310 43.96 -41.33 -3.39
C LYS A 310 45.36 -40.91 -3.84
N MET A 311 45.46 -39.86 -4.65
CA MET A 311 46.77 -39.34 -5.09
C MET A 311 47.60 -38.80 -3.93
N LYS A 312 46.98 -38.08 -2.98
CA LYS A 312 47.63 -37.60 -1.76
C LYS A 312 48.13 -38.77 -0.90
N ALA A 313 47.33 -39.81 -0.72
CA ALA A 313 47.72 -41.00 0.03
C ALA A 313 48.93 -41.71 -0.62
N ASN A 314 48.92 -41.89 -1.95
CA ASN A 314 50.04 -42.48 -2.68
C ASN A 314 51.32 -41.64 -2.55
N ARG A 315 51.22 -40.32 -2.67
CA ARG A 315 52.36 -39.41 -2.47
C ARG A 315 52.94 -39.53 -1.07
N ASN A 316 52.09 -39.55 -0.05
CA ASN A 316 52.53 -39.68 1.34
C ASN A 316 53.20 -41.04 1.60
N ALA A 317 52.67 -42.12 1.01
CA ALA A 317 53.28 -43.44 1.08
C ALA A 317 54.68 -43.47 0.45
N LEU A 318 54.85 -42.87 -0.74
CA LEU A 318 56.15 -42.75 -1.41
C LEU A 318 57.16 -41.94 -0.57
N LEU A 319 56.71 -40.82 0.01
CA LEU A 319 57.56 -40.00 0.88
C LEU A 319 57.97 -40.74 2.17
N SER A 320 57.13 -41.63 2.70
CA SER A 320 57.46 -42.43 3.89
C SER A 320 58.47 -43.55 3.64
N GLN A 321 58.75 -43.88 2.36
CA GLN A 321 59.71 -44.90 1.95
C GLN A 321 61.10 -44.32 1.60
N GLN A 322 61.25 -42.99 1.59
CA GLN A 322 62.53 -42.28 1.44
C GLN A 322 63.10 -41.89 2.80
#